data_AF-A0A7I7QGW9-F1
#
_entry.id   AF-A0A7I7QGW9-F1
#
_cell.length_a   1.000
_cell.length_b   1.000
_cell.length_c   1.000
_cell.angle_alpha   90.00
_cell.angle_beta   90.00
_cell.angle_gamma   90.00
#
_symmetry.space_group_name_H-M   'P 1'
#
loop_
_entity.id
_entity.type
_entity.pdbx_description
1 polymer ?
#
loop_
_entity_poly.entity_id
_entity_poly.type
_entity_poly.pdbx_seq_one_letter_code
_entity_poly.pdbx_strand_id
1 'polypeptide(L)'
;MNTDWRRYPYQLVPGDDQLDFPEAEGEHPDQESDTWFIAGQLQAVESDRSFAFLTIFNKNQPGGTVVADFYTMALFDLDTGDYGTYTDYDMPPKNMEPGAQRKLFMAAGYLDISYQSSVGTASWTTCRDADDQLLPYTYRVSLVGRDHQGRSMRLDLVVTPTRAPTPVGASTYNGKITCFGQDDTYSYFQSGMSMTGTLRWGETVEQVSGSAGHVDRQWFPKYAGGGGSGGDPRARSHEWRTINFDNGVDLSIWRQFDRTNGNALQPFTGVTTSHPDPAIAPECAEDVEVTVSSYVRWPLTVRPLMRPLAPARYMPDRHRITCATLQLDLIGEPLVPAPAHGLPIEYMEGPYRYQGTLWGKPVSGFAFNERSLAMYRDWELVEVLATTVADVDPGLQSVVDQLVGLVAAGRRGAAVELLAGMLPVQNDTLATLLEDLIAVLSQEDSADGS
;
A
#
# COMPACT_ATOMS: atom_id res chain seq x y z
N MET A 1 2.40 26.27 23.86
CA MET A 1 2.50 25.25 22.80
C MET A 1 2.40 25.96 21.47
N ASN A 2 3.33 25.69 20.55
CA ASN A 2 3.34 26.27 19.22
C ASN A 2 2.28 25.56 18.36
N THR A 3 1.30 26.29 17.84
CA THR A 3 0.29 25.75 16.91
C THR A 3 0.67 25.95 15.44
N ASP A 4 1.80 26.61 15.17
CA ASP A 4 2.36 26.74 13.83
C ASP A 4 3.15 25.48 13.51
N TRP A 5 2.48 24.55 12.83
CA TRP A 5 3.07 23.30 12.36
C TRP A 5 4.24 23.54 11.39
N ARG A 6 4.45 24.74 10.84
CA ARG A 6 5.58 25.02 9.93
C ARG A 6 6.89 25.35 10.66
N ARG A 7 7.00 24.97 11.94
CA ARG A 7 8.18 25.23 12.78
C ARG A 7 8.45 24.05 13.69
N TYR A 8 9.73 23.72 13.86
CA TYR A 8 10.16 22.81 14.90
C TYR A 8 10.54 23.57 16.20
N PRO A 9 10.32 22.97 17.39
CA PRO A 9 9.57 21.74 17.58
C PRO A 9 8.05 21.94 17.39
N TYR A 10 7.35 20.88 17.00
CA TYR A 10 5.89 20.85 16.87
C TYR A 10 5.33 19.57 17.48
N GLN A 11 4.26 19.66 18.27
CA GLN A 11 3.60 18.50 18.86
C GLN A 11 2.30 18.24 18.11
N LEU A 12 2.20 17.10 17.42
CA LEU A 12 0.97 16.76 16.70
C LEU A 12 -0.14 16.36 17.66
N VAL A 13 0.21 15.60 18.70
CA VAL A 13 -0.70 15.17 19.77
C VAL A 13 -0.16 15.66 21.10
N PRO A 14 -0.83 16.62 21.78
CA PRO A 14 -0.33 17.18 23.03
C PRO A 14 -0.11 16.10 24.10
N GLY A 15 1.12 15.99 24.57
CA GLY A 15 1.51 15.07 25.64
C GLY A 15 1.92 13.66 25.18
N ASP A 16 2.01 13.41 23.87
CA ASP A 16 2.55 12.17 23.31
C ASP A 16 3.88 12.47 22.59
N ASP A 17 4.99 12.05 23.19
CA ASP A 17 6.35 12.34 22.71
C ASP A 17 6.71 11.56 21.43
N GLN A 18 5.98 10.48 21.13
CA GLN A 18 6.14 9.73 19.87
C GLN A 18 5.71 10.56 18.65
N LEU A 19 4.90 11.61 18.87
CA LEU A 19 4.38 12.48 17.82
C LEU A 19 4.88 13.93 17.97
N ASP A 20 6.08 14.08 18.57
CA ASP A 20 6.84 15.32 18.63
C ASP A 20 7.80 15.41 17.43
N PHE A 21 7.78 16.55 16.75
CA PHE A 21 8.54 16.82 15.54
C PHE A 21 9.71 17.75 15.88
N PRO A 22 10.92 17.49 15.33
CA PRO A 22 11.21 16.62 14.18
C PRO A 22 11.46 15.14 14.50
N GLU A 23 11.43 14.76 15.78
CA GLU A 23 11.82 13.41 16.22
C GLU A 23 10.97 12.29 15.60
N ALA A 24 9.66 12.49 15.47
CA ALA A 24 8.71 11.55 14.85
C ALA A 24 8.99 11.25 13.36
N GLU A 25 9.76 12.10 12.67
CA GLU A 25 10.15 11.86 11.28
C GLU A 25 11.39 10.94 11.18
N GLY A 26 12.21 10.90 12.23
CA GLY A 26 13.43 10.10 12.31
C GLY A 26 13.19 8.64 12.67
N GLU A 27 14.27 7.94 12.99
CA GLU A 27 14.23 6.56 13.50
C GLU A 27 13.62 6.50 14.90
N HIS A 28 12.81 5.45 15.13
CA HIS A 28 12.39 5.00 16.46
C HIS A 28 13.21 3.75 16.87
N PRO A 29 14.25 3.89 17.71
CA PRO A 29 15.19 2.80 18.00
C PRO A 29 14.59 1.65 18.80
N ASP A 30 13.56 1.94 19.59
CA ASP A 30 12.80 1.01 20.43
C ASP A 30 11.74 0.20 19.66
N GLN A 31 11.54 0.50 18.38
CA GLN A 31 10.57 -0.15 17.51
C GLN A 31 11.27 -1.18 16.60
N GLU A 32 10.69 -2.37 16.49
CA GLU A 32 11.24 -3.42 15.61
C GLU A 32 10.98 -3.11 14.14
N SER A 33 9.87 -2.43 13.81
CA SER A 33 9.58 -2.01 12.44
C SER A 33 9.31 -0.51 12.36
N ASP A 34 9.83 0.11 11.30
CA ASP A 34 9.66 1.53 11.03
C ASP A 34 9.56 1.74 9.50
N THR A 35 8.50 2.41 9.05
CA THR A 35 8.10 2.52 7.63
C THR A 35 8.04 3.98 7.20
N TRP A 36 8.89 4.36 6.26
CA TRP A 36 8.83 5.65 5.57
C TRP A 36 8.26 5.44 4.18
N PHE A 37 7.06 5.98 3.95
CA PHE A 37 6.37 5.90 2.68
C PHE A 37 6.19 7.29 2.07
N ILE A 38 6.46 7.42 0.78
CA ILE A 38 6.01 8.58 -0.01
C ILE A 38 5.57 8.15 -1.40
N ALA A 39 4.42 8.65 -1.83
CA ALA A 39 3.91 8.48 -3.18
C ALA A 39 3.29 9.78 -3.70
N GLY A 40 3.19 9.91 -5.03
CA GLY A 40 2.60 11.09 -5.63
C GLY A 40 2.45 11.03 -7.14
N GLN A 41 1.61 11.93 -7.65
CA GLN A 41 1.45 12.19 -9.08
C GLN A 41 2.46 13.25 -9.52
N LEU A 42 3.03 13.04 -10.70
CA LEU A 42 3.98 13.92 -11.35
C LEU A 42 3.51 14.24 -12.76
N GLN A 43 3.72 15.47 -13.19
CA GLN A 43 3.50 15.95 -14.55
C GLN A 43 4.85 16.41 -15.10
N ALA A 44 5.17 16.00 -16.32
CA ALA A 44 6.31 16.56 -17.03
C ALA A 44 6.11 18.06 -17.29
N VAL A 45 7.17 18.85 -17.15
CA VAL A 45 7.11 20.31 -17.27
C VAL A 45 7.06 20.75 -18.74
N GLU A 46 7.76 20.02 -19.61
CA GLU A 46 7.91 20.36 -21.03
C GLU A 46 7.05 19.49 -21.96
N SER A 47 6.51 18.39 -21.45
CA SER A 47 5.65 17.47 -22.20
C SER A 47 4.32 17.26 -21.48
N ASP A 48 3.30 16.79 -22.20
CA ASP A 48 1.99 16.50 -21.61
C ASP A 48 1.95 15.17 -20.84
N ARG A 49 3.13 14.55 -20.58
CA ARG A 49 3.22 13.23 -19.94
C ARG A 49 2.95 13.26 -18.44
N SER A 50 2.16 12.28 -18.00
CA SER A 50 1.79 12.07 -16.61
C SER A 50 2.48 10.83 -16.05
N PHE A 51 3.05 10.97 -14.85
CA PHE A 51 3.70 9.88 -14.13
C PHE A 51 3.14 9.78 -12.70
N ALA A 52 3.40 8.66 -12.06
CA ALA A 52 3.32 8.56 -10.61
C ALA A 52 4.51 7.78 -10.06
N PHE A 53 4.73 7.88 -8.76
CA PHE A 53 5.76 7.12 -8.08
C PHE A 53 5.29 6.73 -6.69
N LEU A 54 5.92 5.69 -6.15
CA LEU A 54 5.93 5.39 -4.73
C LEU A 54 7.32 4.95 -4.30
N THR A 55 7.62 5.10 -3.02
CA THR A 55 8.78 4.48 -2.39
C THR A 55 8.50 4.13 -0.94
N ILE A 56 9.14 3.05 -0.51
CA ILE A 56 9.11 2.54 0.84
C ILE A 56 10.56 2.34 1.29
N PHE A 57 10.94 2.96 2.39
CA PHE A 57 12.08 2.52 3.19
C PHE A 57 11.51 1.83 4.41
N ASN A 58 12.04 0.67 4.75
CA ASN A 58 11.51 -0.11 5.85
C ASN A 58 12.62 -0.73 6.68
N LYS A 59 12.62 -0.37 7.97
CA LYS A 59 13.35 -1.08 9.02
C LYS A 59 12.49 -2.26 9.46
N ASN A 60 13.07 -3.46 9.50
CA ASN A 60 12.46 -4.66 10.08
C ASN A 60 13.52 -5.45 10.81
N GLN A 61 13.51 -5.35 12.13
CA GLN A 61 14.55 -5.92 12.96
C GLN A 61 13.95 -6.78 14.09
N PRO A 62 13.33 -7.93 13.78
CA PRO A 62 12.64 -8.74 14.78
C PRO A 62 13.60 -9.19 15.89
N GLY A 63 13.20 -8.95 17.14
CA GLY A 63 14.02 -9.20 18.32
C GLY A 63 15.35 -8.45 18.36
N GLY A 64 15.54 -7.42 17.50
CA GLY A 64 16.75 -6.59 17.40
C GLY A 64 18.00 -7.31 16.87
N THR A 65 17.91 -8.59 16.52
CA THR A 65 19.07 -9.42 16.13
C THR A 65 19.05 -9.83 14.66
N VAL A 66 17.85 -10.05 14.14
CA VAL A 66 17.62 -10.30 12.72
C VAL A 66 17.41 -8.94 12.06
N VAL A 67 17.97 -8.76 10.89
CA VAL A 67 17.72 -7.57 10.07
C VAL A 67 17.17 -8.04 8.74
N ALA A 68 16.00 -7.51 8.39
CA ALA A 68 15.26 -7.78 7.17
C ALA A 68 14.76 -6.46 6.56
N ASP A 69 15.61 -5.44 6.65
CA ASP A 69 15.33 -4.10 6.13
C ASP A 69 15.21 -4.16 4.61
N PHE A 70 14.37 -3.30 4.04
CA PHE A 70 14.22 -3.22 2.60
C PHE A 70 13.96 -1.81 2.10
N TYR A 71 14.20 -1.64 0.81
CA TYR A 71 13.85 -0.46 0.06
C TYR A 71 13.09 -0.86 -1.20
N THR A 72 11.98 -0.18 -1.46
CA THR A 72 11.18 -0.33 -2.67
C THR A 72 10.99 1.03 -3.34
N MET A 73 11.03 1.05 -4.67
CA MET A 73 10.51 2.16 -5.46
C MET A 73 9.75 1.64 -6.68
N ALA A 74 8.76 2.41 -7.12
CA ALA A 74 8.11 2.19 -8.40
C ALA A 74 7.87 3.50 -9.16
N LEU A 75 7.89 3.41 -10.48
CA LEU A 75 7.49 4.46 -11.41
C LEU A 75 6.35 3.94 -12.27
N PHE A 76 5.38 4.81 -12.52
CA PHE A 76 4.19 4.52 -13.32
C PHE A 76 4.09 5.56 -14.41
N ASP A 77 3.89 5.12 -15.64
CA ASP A 77 3.50 5.98 -16.76
C ASP A 77 1.97 5.94 -16.87
N LEU A 78 1.33 7.06 -16.53
CA LEU A 78 -0.13 7.11 -16.42
C LEU A 78 -0.83 7.23 -17.78
N ASP A 79 -0.07 7.52 -18.83
CA ASP A 79 -0.59 7.67 -20.20
C ASP A 79 -0.62 6.33 -20.94
N THR A 80 0.40 5.49 -20.70
CA THR A 80 0.56 4.17 -21.35
C THR A 80 0.12 3.01 -20.47
N GLY A 81 0.05 3.21 -19.15
CA GLY A 81 -0.20 2.13 -18.19
C GLY A 81 1.03 1.25 -17.92
N ASP A 82 2.23 1.62 -18.40
CA ASP A 82 3.48 0.92 -18.08
C ASP A 82 3.91 1.21 -16.63
N TYR A 83 4.57 0.24 -15.99
CA TYR A 83 5.17 0.44 -14.68
C TYR A 83 6.48 -0.29 -14.50
N GLY A 84 7.35 0.29 -13.68
CA GLY A 84 8.60 -0.30 -13.24
C GLY A 84 8.63 -0.37 -11.73
N THR A 85 9.14 -1.47 -11.17
CA THR A 85 9.30 -1.65 -9.72
C THR A 85 10.67 -2.22 -9.41
N TYR A 86 11.23 -1.82 -8.28
CA TYR A 86 12.49 -2.32 -7.75
C TYR A 86 12.36 -2.49 -6.24
N THR A 87 12.72 -3.67 -5.74
CA THR A 87 12.82 -3.95 -4.30
C THR A 87 14.17 -4.59 -4.03
N ASP A 88 14.89 -4.08 -3.04
CA ASP A 88 16.14 -4.66 -2.55
C ASP A 88 16.07 -4.91 -1.04
N TYR A 89 16.72 -5.98 -0.60
CA TYR A 89 16.70 -6.45 0.78
C TYR A 89 18.10 -6.45 1.41
N ASP A 90 18.14 -6.07 2.67
CA ASP A 90 19.21 -6.31 3.63
C ASP A 90 18.76 -7.41 4.59
N MET A 91 19.03 -8.66 4.22
CA MET A 91 18.57 -9.82 5.01
C MET A 91 19.52 -11.02 4.98
N PRO A 92 19.42 -11.93 5.97
CA PRO A 92 20.14 -13.20 5.95
C PRO A 92 19.81 -14.06 4.72
N PRO A 93 20.75 -14.91 4.28
CA PRO A 93 22.10 -15.07 4.84
C PRO A 93 23.09 -13.97 4.38
N LYS A 94 22.74 -13.18 3.36
CA LYS A 94 23.68 -12.25 2.68
C LYS A 94 24.26 -11.20 3.63
N ASN A 95 23.45 -10.64 4.52
CA ASN A 95 23.90 -9.63 5.47
C ASN A 95 24.66 -10.18 6.69
N MET A 96 24.80 -11.51 6.77
CA MET A 96 25.61 -12.18 7.78
C MET A 96 26.98 -12.62 7.24
N GLU A 97 27.26 -12.40 5.96
CA GLU A 97 28.56 -12.74 5.36
C GLU A 97 29.68 -11.86 5.96
N PRO A 98 30.90 -12.39 6.15
CA PRO A 98 32.02 -11.61 6.69
C PRO A 98 32.29 -10.34 5.89
N GLY A 99 32.25 -9.18 6.55
CA GLY A 99 32.47 -7.87 5.92
C GLY A 99 31.23 -7.26 5.29
N ALA A 100 30.05 -7.90 5.37
CA ALA A 100 28.79 -7.29 4.99
C ALA A 100 28.54 -6.02 5.84
N GLN A 101 28.12 -4.95 5.18
CA GLN A 101 27.68 -3.72 5.81
C GLN A 101 26.16 -3.64 5.75
N ARG A 102 25.56 -3.02 6.77
CA ARG A 102 24.14 -2.65 6.73
C ARG A 102 23.89 -1.74 5.54
N LYS A 103 22.79 -1.97 4.85
CA LYS A 103 22.38 -1.15 3.71
C LYS A 103 21.58 0.07 4.14
N LEU A 104 20.76 -0.07 5.18
CA LEU A 104 19.91 0.98 5.70
C LEU A 104 20.65 1.81 6.78
N PHE A 105 20.63 3.12 6.61
CA PHE A 105 21.14 4.10 7.57
C PHE A 105 20.02 5.09 7.89
N MET A 106 19.85 5.41 9.17
CA MET A 106 18.81 6.31 9.66
C MET A 106 19.40 7.19 10.76
N ALA A 107 18.96 8.44 10.85
CA ALA A 107 19.23 9.30 12.00
C ALA A 107 18.04 9.31 12.98
N ALA A 108 18.35 9.44 14.26
CA ALA A 108 17.36 9.80 15.27
C ALA A 108 17.15 11.32 15.30
N GLY A 109 15.94 11.75 15.65
CA GLY A 109 15.63 13.16 15.92
C GLY A 109 15.21 14.00 14.72
N TYR A 110 15.43 13.54 13.48
CA TYR A 110 14.92 14.15 12.25
C TYR A 110 15.00 13.15 11.09
N LEU A 111 14.31 13.44 9.99
CA LEU A 111 14.37 12.58 8.80
C LEU A 111 15.71 12.71 8.08
N ASP A 112 16.50 11.65 8.14
CA ASP A 112 17.72 11.45 7.37
C ASP A 112 17.93 9.94 7.21
N ILE A 113 17.45 9.42 6.09
CA ILE A 113 17.45 8.00 5.78
C ILE A 113 18.12 7.77 4.43
N SER A 114 18.94 6.72 4.36
CA SER A 114 19.53 6.26 3.11
C SER A 114 19.64 4.74 3.04
N TYR A 115 19.53 4.21 1.83
CA TYR A 115 19.62 2.79 1.57
C TYR A 115 20.62 2.51 0.44
N GLN A 116 21.66 1.74 0.74
CA GLN A 116 22.73 1.40 -0.19
C GLN A 116 22.40 0.10 -0.94
N SER A 117 22.02 0.21 -2.20
CA SER A 117 21.73 -0.92 -3.07
C SER A 117 22.83 -1.14 -4.10
N SER A 118 22.77 -2.26 -4.83
CA SER A 118 23.70 -2.55 -5.94
C SER A 118 23.55 -1.60 -7.14
N VAL A 119 22.46 -0.85 -7.22
CA VAL A 119 22.18 0.11 -8.30
C VAL A 119 22.39 1.57 -7.88
N GLY A 120 22.82 1.81 -6.64
CA GLY A 120 23.12 3.12 -6.08
C GLY A 120 22.51 3.33 -4.70
N THR A 121 22.65 4.56 -4.19
CA THR A 121 22.09 4.96 -2.89
C THR A 121 20.77 5.69 -3.09
N ALA A 122 19.71 5.17 -2.49
CA ALA A 122 18.46 5.91 -2.31
C ALA A 122 18.52 6.72 -1.01
N SER A 123 17.91 7.89 -0.95
CA SER A 123 17.90 8.75 0.25
C SER A 123 16.68 9.63 0.33
N TRP A 124 16.28 9.95 1.56
CA TRP A 124 15.24 10.91 1.89
C TRP A 124 15.71 11.70 3.13
N THR A 125 15.95 12.99 2.93
CA THR A 125 16.63 13.83 3.94
C THR A 125 15.92 15.15 4.12
N THR A 126 15.87 15.64 5.36
CA THR A 126 15.35 16.97 5.68
C THR A 126 16.30 18.03 5.12
N CYS A 127 15.75 18.98 4.37
CA CYS A 127 16.49 20.11 3.85
C CYS A 127 16.90 21.05 4.98
N ARG A 128 17.97 21.81 4.74
CA ARG A 128 18.45 22.84 5.65
C ARG A 128 18.46 24.21 4.97
N ASP A 129 18.29 25.25 5.76
CA ASP A 129 18.41 26.63 5.29
C ASP A 129 19.87 27.11 5.24
N ALA A 130 20.08 28.40 4.98
CA ALA A 130 21.42 29.00 4.88
C ALA A 130 22.19 29.03 6.21
N ASP A 131 21.48 28.91 7.34
CA ASP A 131 22.03 28.90 8.70
C ASP A 131 22.16 27.46 9.25
N ASP A 132 22.07 26.46 8.36
CA ASP A 132 22.14 25.02 8.66
C ASP A 132 21.00 24.52 9.56
N GLN A 133 19.90 25.28 9.69
CA GLN A 133 18.72 24.88 10.45
C GLN A 133 17.82 24.00 9.58
N LEU A 134 17.13 23.03 10.22
CA LEU A 134 16.16 22.18 9.54
C LEU A 134 15.01 23.01 8.97
N LEU A 135 14.69 22.80 7.70
CA LEU A 135 13.49 23.33 7.06
C LEU A 135 12.33 22.37 7.34
N PRO A 136 11.31 22.78 8.13
CA PRO A 136 10.25 21.88 8.55
C PRO A 136 9.55 21.21 7.37
N TYR A 137 9.52 19.88 7.42
CA TYR A 137 8.86 18.99 6.47
C TYR A 137 9.33 19.14 5.03
N THR A 138 10.41 19.89 4.77
CA THR A 138 10.92 20.08 3.41
C THR A 138 12.04 19.08 3.20
N TYR A 139 11.90 18.26 2.16
CA TYR A 139 12.77 17.11 1.95
C TYR A 139 13.45 17.14 0.59
N ARG A 140 14.63 16.53 0.55
CA ARG A 140 15.27 16.06 -0.68
C ARG A 140 15.12 14.55 -0.75
N VAL A 141 14.51 14.07 -1.81
CA VAL A 141 14.29 12.65 -2.08
C VAL A 141 15.08 12.27 -3.34
N SER A 142 15.94 11.26 -3.24
CA SER A 142 16.69 10.71 -4.37
C SER A 142 16.50 9.19 -4.38
N LEU A 143 15.75 8.70 -5.36
CA LEU A 143 15.41 7.29 -5.51
C LEU A 143 16.17 6.71 -6.70
N VAL A 144 16.63 5.48 -6.55
CA VAL A 144 17.31 4.73 -7.61
C VAL A 144 16.83 3.28 -7.64
N GLY A 145 16.77 2.71 -8.84
CA GLY A 145 16.25 1.36 -9.02
C GLY A 145 16.55 0.81 -10.42
N ARG A 146 16.18 -0.44 -10.62
CA ARG A 146 16.14 -1.09 -11.94
C ARG A 146 14.84 -1.87 -12.04
N ASP A 147 14.03 -1.60 -13.05
CA ASP A 147 12.75 -2.26 -13.17
C ASP A 147 12.86 -3.75 -13.56
N HIS A 148 11.72 -4.44 -13.58
CA HIS A 148 11.62 -5.86 -13.92
C HIS A 148 11.99 -6.17 -15.39
N GLN A 149 12.17 -5.16 -16.24
CA GLN A 149 12.67 -5.27 -17.61
C GLN A 149 14.15 -4.88 -17.74
N GLY A 150 14.80 -4.49 -16.64
CA GLY A 150 16.21 -4.11 -16.61
C GLY A 150 16.48 -2.63 -16.89
N ARG A 151 15.46 -1.79 -17.10
CA ARG A 151 15.61 -0.34 -17.33
C ARG A 151 16.01 0.35 -16.03
N SER A 152 16.99 1.24 -16.10
CA SER A 152 17.37 2.07 -14.94
C SER A 152 16.23 3.02 -14.58
N MET A 153 15.98 3.20 -13.29
CA MET A 153 15.02 4.15 -12.73
C MET A 153 15.74 5.10 -11.79
N ARG A 154 15.44 6.40 -11.89
CA ARG A 154 15.91 7.43 -10.96
C ARG A 154 14.86 8.53 -10.83
N LEU A 155 14.63 8.98 -9.60
CA LEU A 155 13.75 10.11 -9.32
C LEU A 155 14.42 10.99 -8.26
N ASP A 156 14.72 12.23 -8.62
CA ASP A 156 15.24 13.24 -7.69
C ASP A 156 14.15 14.31 -7.51
N LEU A 157 13.69 14.54 -6.28
CA LEU A 157 12.66 15.51 -5.95
C LEU A 157 13.08 16.40 -4.77
N VAL A 158 12.63 17.65 -4.81
CA VAL A 158 12.40 18.47 -3.62
C VAL A 158 10.91 18.41 -3.32
N VAL A 159 10.56 18.07 -2.08
CA VAL A 159 9.19 17.84 -1.63
C VAL A 159 8.90 18.74 -0.43
N THR A 160 7.79 19.47 -0.45
CA THR A 160 7.29 20.23 0.70
C THR A 160 5.79 20.00 0.87
N PRO A 161 5.34 19.38 1.97
CA PRO A 161 3.93 19.28 2.29
C PRO A 161 3.28 20.67 2.44
N THR A 162 2.06 20.79 1.95
CA THR A 162 1.25 22.01 2.04
C THR A 162 0.27 21.95 3.22
N ARG A 163 0.11 20.77 3.83
CA ARG A 163 -0.75 20.53 4.99
C ARG A 163 0.02 20.01 6.19
N ALA A 164 -0.56 20.23 7.36
CA ALA A 164 -0.02 19.74 8.62
C ALA A 164 0.01 18.20 8.64
N PRO A 165 0.93 17.60 9.42
CA PRO A 165 0.78 16.19 9.83
C PRO A 165 -0.61 15.95 10.41
N THR A 166 -1.19 14.79 10.10
CA THR A 166 -2.49 14.34 10.56
C THR A 166 -2.33 12.99 11.24
N PRO A 167 -2.74 12.84 12.52
CA PRO A 167 -2.66 11.55 13.19
C PRO A 167 -3.69 10.60 12.55
N VAL A 168 -3.29 9.37 12.23
CA VAL A 168 -4.23 8.37 11.71
C VAL A 168 -5.32 8.12 12.75
N GLY A 169 -6.57 8.06 12.29
CA GLY A 169 -7.74 7.98 13.16
C GLY A 169 -8.09 9.28 13.88
N ALA A 170 -7.53 10.42 13.43
CA ALA A 170 -7.80 11.76 13.95
C ALA A 170 -7.72 11.82 15.49
N SER A 171 -8.60 12.58 16.14
CA SER A 171 -8.66 12.66 17.60
C SER A 171 -9.23 11.40 18.27
N THR A 172 -9.86 10.50 17.51
CA THR A 172 -10.40 9.23 18.03
C THR A 172 -9.28 8.31 18.48
N TYR A 173 -8.22 8.20 17.67
CA TYR A 173 -7.07 7.34 17.94
C TYR A 173 -5.78 8.10 18.25
N ASN A 174 -5.72 9.40 17.92
CA ASN A 174 -4.54 10.24 18.10
C ASN A 174 -3.28 9.62 17.48
N GLY A 175 -3.42 8.94 16.34
CA GLY A 175 -2.29 8.34 15.63
C GLY A 175 -1.81 7.03 16.24
N LYS A 176 -2.44 6.55 17.33
CA LYS A 176 -2.08 5.30 17.99
C LYS A 176 -3.18 4.25 17.76
N ILE A 177 -2.90 3.29 16.88
CA ILE A 177 -3.86 2.33 16.35
C ILE A 177 -3.43 0.89 16.61
N THR A 178 -4.39 -0.04 16.51
CA THR A 178 -4.08 -1.47 16.34
C THR A 178 -3.86 -1.74 14.85
N CYS A 179 -2.66 -2.19 14.48
CA CYS A 179 -2.29 -2.52 13.11
C CYS A 179 -1.65 -3.92 13.02
N PHE A 180 -2.05 -4.73 12.06
CA PHE A 180 -1.60 -6.12 11.89
C PHE A 180 -1.72 -6.98 13.17
N GLY A 181 -2.76 -6.73 13.98
CA GLY A 181 -2.98 -7.41 15.25
C GLY A 181 -2.03 -6.98 16.38
N GLN A 182 -1.37 -5.82 16.22
CA GLN A 182 -0.46 -5.24 17.19
C GLN A 182 -1.03 -3.93 17.70
N ASP A 183 -1.26 -3.85 19.00
CA ASP A 183 -1.56 -2.59 19.67
C ASP A 183 -0.33 -1.69 19.69
N ASP A 184 -0.52 -0.43 20.08
CA ASP A 184 0.56 0.56 20.21
C ASP A 184 1.35 0.80 18.92
N THR A 185 0.73 0.59 17.74
CA THR A 185 1.30 1.03 16.47
C THR A 185 1.01 2.51 16.28
N TYR A 186 2.04 3.30 16.02
CA TYR A 186 1.87 4.72 15.75
C TYR A 186 1.88 4.99 14.26
N SER A 187 1.06 5.95 13.84
CA SER A 187 1.00 6.40 12.46
C SER A 187 0.47 7.84 12.33
N TYR A 188 1.10 8.58 11.43
CA TYR A 188 0.60 9.86 10.93
C TYR A 188 0.85 9.94 9.44
N PHE A 189 0.12 10.84 8.79
CA PHE A 189 0.36 11.16 7.39
C PHE A 189 0.44 12.67 7.15
N GLN A 190 1.10 13.03 6.05
CA GLN A 190 1.10 14.38 5.49
C GLN A 190 0.63 14.31 4.05
N SER A 191 -0.11 15.33 3.64
CA SER A 191 -0.80 15.36 2.35
C SER A 191 -0.78 16.76 1.76
N GLY A 192 -1.13 16.87 0.48
CA GLY A 192 -0.82 18.05 -0.35
C GLY A 192 0.69 18.25 -0.45
N MET A 193 1.29 18.03 -1.62
CA MET A 193 2.76 18.01 -1.74
C MET A 193 3.19 18.91 -2.88
N SER A 194 4.00 19.93 -2.61
CA SER A 194 4.72 20.62 -3.68
C SER A 194 5.96 19.81 -4.03
N MET A 195 5.97 19.18 -5.21
CA MET A 195 7.07 18.35 -5.68
C MET A 195 7.66 18.94 -6.95
N THR A 196 8.99 19.06 -7.02
CA THR A 196 9.70 19.43 -8.26
C THR A 196 11.01 18.67 -8.38
N GLY A 197 11.40 18.31 -9.60
CA GLY A 197 12.70 17.68 -9.82
C GLY A 197 12.81 16.96 -11.17
N THR A 198 13.52 15.84 -11.19
CA THR A 198 13.85 15.12 -12.42
C THR A 198 13.51 13.63 -12.31
N LEU A 199 12.82 13.11 -13.32
CA LEU A 199 12.56 11.69 -13.51
C LEU A 199 13.45 11.15 -14.64
N ARG A 200 14.05 9.97 -14.42
CA ARG A 200 14.72 9.20 -15.47
C ARG A 200 14.28 7.75 -15.43
N TRP A 201 13.79 7.24 -16.55
CA TRP A 201 13.38 5.84 -16.67
C TRP A 201 13.73 5.29 -18.05
N GLY A 202 14.72 4.41 -18.09
CA GLY A 202 15.34 3.98 -19.35
C GLY A 202 15.91 5.18 -20.11
N GLU A 203 15.39 5.43 -21.31
CA GLU A 203 15.75 6.57 -22.15
C GLU A 203 14.92 7.84 -21.87
N THR A 204 13.81 7.71 -21.14
CA THR A 204 12.97 8.86 -20.76
C THR A 204 13.69 9.70 -19.71
N VAL A 205 13.77 11.01 -19.93
CA VAL A 205 14.27 12.00 -18.97
C VAL A 205 13.33 13.20 -19.01
N GLU A 206 12.73 13.54 -17.88
CA GLU A 206 11.74 14.62 -17.77
C GLU A 206 12.07 15.51 -16.56
N GLN A 207 11.95 16.82 -16.72
CA GLN A 207 11.70 17.69 -15.57
C GLN A 207 10.25 17.49 -15.14
N VAL A 208 10.01 17.30 -13.85
CA VAL A 208 8.69 16.96 -13.33
C VAL A 208 8.28 17.87 -12.20
N SER A 209 6.97 18.06 -12.06
CA SER A 209 6.35 18.74 -10.92
C SER A 209 5.07 18.03 -10.49
N GLY A 210 4.65 18.20 -9.24
CA GLY A 210 3.42 17.59 -8.74
C GLY A 210 2.84 18.32 -7.53
N SER A 211 1.54 18.13 -7.32
CA SER A 211 0.75 18.72 -6.22
C SER A 211 0.02 17.68 -5.37
N ALA A 212 -0.30 16.52 -5.96
CA ALA A 212 -0.97 15.40 -5.32
C ALA A 212 0.06 14.38 -4.83
N GLY A 213 0.13 14.18 -3.52
CA GLY A 213 1.04 13.23 -2.91
C GLY A 213 0.72 12.99 -1.46
N HIS A 214 1.36 11.97 -0.91
CA HIS A 214 1.13 11.48 0.44
C HIS A 214 2.44 10.99 1.03
N VAL A 215 2.73 11.41 2.25
CA VAL A 215 3.75 10.82 3.11
C VAL A 215 3.01 10.07 4.21
N ASP A 216 3.35 8.81 4.41
CA ASP A 216 2.86 8.03 5.54
C ASP A 216 4.07 7.57 6.37
N ARG A 217 3.90 7.64 7.68
CA ARG A 217 4.87 7.19 8.66
C ARG A 217 4.17 6.23 9.60
N GLN A 218 4.81 5.09 9.83
CA GLN A 218 4.27 4.08 10.71
C GLN A 218 5.40 3.32 11.40
N TRP A 219 5.31 3.14 12.71
CA TRP A 219 6.26 2.34 13.47
C TRP A 219 5.53 1.41 14.44
N PHE A 220 6.11 0.22 14.59
CA PHE A 220 5.48 -0.90 15.26
C PHE A 220 6.37 -1.45 16.38
N PRO A 221 5.76 -1.82 17.53
CA PRO A 221 6.51 -2.39 18.63
C PRO A 221 7.12 -3.75 18.28
N LYS A 222 6.55 -4.49 17.32
CA LYS A 222 7.15 -5.71 16.78
C LYS A 222 7.13 -5.71 15.26
N TYR A 223 7.87 -6.64 14.68
CA TYR A 223 7.94 -6.83 13.23
C TYR A 223 6.57 -6.79 12.54
N ALA A 224 6.37 -5.84 11.63
CA ALA A 224 5.10 -5.60 10.95
C ALA A 224 4.59 -6.83 10.17
N GLY A 225 5.51 -7.61 9.58
CA GLY A 225 5.17 -8.78 8.77
C GLY A 225 4.93 -10.07 9.56
N GLY A 226 4.42 -10.00 10.80
CA GLY A 226 4.00 -11.20 11.53
C GLY A 226 4.12 -11.16 13.05
N GLY A 227 4.65 -10.07 13.61
CA GLY A 227 4.82 -9.90 15.06
C GLY A 227 3.50 -9.96 15.85
N GLY A 228 2.39 -9.50 15.24
CA GLY A 228 1.03 -9.60 15.78
C GLY A 228 0.31 -10.93 15.52
N SER A 229 0.94 -11.86 14.79
CA SER A 229 0.33 -13.12 14.35
C SER A 229 1.19 -14.35 14.64
N GLY A 230 2.08 -14.26 15.64
CA GLY A 230 2.94 -15.39 16.02
C GLY A 230 3.97 -15.77 14.95
N GLY A 231 4.29 -14.86 14.04
CA GLY A 231 5.28 -15.04 12.98
C GLY A 231 4.72 -15.43 11.62
N ASP A 232 3.40 -15.58 11.45
CA ASP A 232 2.80 -15.82 10.13
C ASP A 232 2.50 -14.50 9.40
N PRO A 233 3.28 -14.14 8.35
CA PRO A 233 3.07 -12.92 7.58
C PRO A 233 1.76 -12.89 6.79
N ARG A 234 1.12 -14.04 6.55
CA ARG A 234 -0.15 -14.16 5.81
C ARG A 234 -1.37 -14.34 6.70
N ALA A 235 -1.21 -14.33 8.02
CA ALA A 235 -2.33 -14.36 8.96
C ALA A 235 -3.10 -13.03 9.02
N ARG A 236 -2.44 -11.93 8.63
CA ARG A 236 -3.05 -10.61 8.49
C ARG A 236 -2.84 -10.10 7.06
N SER A 237 -3.78 -9.31 6.59
CA SER A 237 -3.65 -8.53 5.36
C SER A 237 -4.38 -7.21 5.49
N HIS A 238 -4.18 -6.32 4.54
CA HIS A 238 -4.77 -5.00 4.54
C HIS A 238 -5.07 -4.51 3.13
N GLU A 239 -5.93 -3.49 3.10
CA GLU A 239 -6.03 -2.55 2.00
C GLU A 239 -5.85 -1.15 2.58
N TRP A 240 -5.04 -0.33 1.94
CA TRP A 240 -4.83 1.05 2.31
C TRP A 240 -4.94 1.96 1.09
N ARG A 241 -5.55 3.13 1.26
CA ARG A 241 -5.74 4.09 0.18
C ARG A 241 -5.41 5.48 0.65
N THR A 242 -4.68 6.19 -0.20
CA THR A 242 -4.46 7.63 -0.07
C THR A 242 -5.18 8.30 -1.22
N ILE A 243 -6.08 9.24 -0.95
CA ILE A 243 -6.89 9.90 -1.99
C ILE A 243 -6.72 11.40 -1.86
N ASN A 244 -6.26 12.08 -2.91
CA ASN A 244 -6.20 13.53 -2.99
C ASN A 244 -7.35 14.03 -3.88
N PHE A 245 -8.37 14.68 -3.30
CA PHE A 245 -9.50 15.19 -4.08
C PHE A 245 -9.27 16.59 -4.65
N ASP A 246 -9.95 16.87 -5.77
CA ASP A 246 -9.98 18.16 -6.45
C ASP A 246 -10.57 19.31 -5.61
N ASN A 247 -11.41 19.00 -4.62
CA ASN A 247 -11.93 19.97 -3.65
C ASN A 247 -10.93 20.32 -2.54
N GLY A 248 -9.75 19.70 -2.56
CA GLY A 248 -8.67 19.92 -1.61
C GLY A 248 -8.77 19.10 -0.32
N VAL A 249 -9.77 18.24 -0.12
CA VAL A 249 -9.80 17.28 1.01
C VAL A 249 -9.03 16.03 0.61
N ASP A 250 -8.20 15.50 1.51
CA ASP A 250 -7.49 14.24 1.28
C ASP A 250 -7.94 13.19 2.31
N LEU A 251 -7.92 11.92 1.91
CA LEU A 251 -8.30 10.79 2.75
C LEU A 251 -7.16 9.79 2.90
N SER A 252 -7.07 9.19 4.08
CA SER A 252 -6.37 7.92 4.33
C SER A 252 -7.42 6.89 4.76
N ILE A 253 -7.56 5.80 4.01
CA ILE A 253 -8.57 4.76 4.27
C ILE A 253 -7.87 3.44 4.52
N TRP A 254 -8.11 2.84 5.68
CA TRP A 254 -7.55 1.56 6.09
C TRP A 254 -8.64 0.49 6.21
N ARG A 255 -8.34 -0.71 5.72
CA ARG A 255 -9.06 -1.95 6.04
C ARG A 255 -8.05 -3.02 6.41
N GLN A 256 -8.34 -3.75 7.48
CA GLN A 256 -7.48 -4.82 7.95
C GLN A 256 -8.27 -6.12 8.05
N PHE A 257 -7.63 -7.25 7.75
CA PHE A 257 -8.28 -8.55 7.66
C PHE A 257 -7.56 -9.58 8.50
N ASP A 258 -8.33 -10.35 9.25
CA ASP A 258 -7.93 -11.62 9.83
C ASP A 258 -8.08 -12.73 8.79
N ARG A 259 -6.95 -13.11 8.20
CA ARG A 259 -6.93 -14.16 7.18
C ARG A 259 -7.11 -15.55 7.75
N THR A 260 -6.99 -15.73 9.07
CA THR A 260 -7.22 -17.01 9.75
C THR A 260 -8.69 -17.20 10.11
N ASN A 261 -9.46 -16.11 10.15
CA ASN A 261 -10.89 -16.10 10.45
C ASN A 261 -11.70 -15.61 9.24
N GLY A 262 -11.57 -16.29 8.10
CA GLY A 262 -12.41 -16.05 6.93
C GLY A 262 -12.31 -14.63 6.36
N ASN A 263 -11.13 -14.01 6.41
CA ASN A 263 -10.90 -12.61 6.02
C ASN A 263 -11.79 -11.62 6.79
N ALA A 264 -12.07 -11.89 8.06
CA ALA A 264 -12.87 -11.00 8.90
C ALA A 264 -12.18 -9.63 9.08
N LEU A 265 -12.96 -8.55 8.96
CA LEU A 265 -12.44 -7.20 9.22
C LEU A 265 -11.97 -7.06 10.67
N GLN A 266 -10.92 -6.26 10.86
CA GLN A 266 -10.32 -5.98 12.17
C GLN A 266 -10.29 -4.47 12.43
N PRO A 267 -10.44 -4.05 13.70
CA PRO A 267 -10.03 -2.71 14.12
C PRO A 267 -8.51 -2.55 13.96
N PHE A 268 -7.97 -1.39 13.61
CA PHE A 268 -8.62 -0.20 13.05
C PHE A 268 -9.02 -0.40 11.58
N THR A 269 -10.26 -0.08 11.21
CA THR A 269 -10.75 0.00 9.83
C THR A 269 -11.59 1.27 9.70
N GLY A 270 -11.19 2.20 8.84
CA GLY A 270 -11.83 3.53 8.80
C GLY A 270 -11.20 4.50 7.82
N VAL A 271 -11.75 5.70 7.79
CA VAL A 271 -11.34 6.86 6.99
C VAL A 271 -10.82 7.94 7.94
N THR A 272 -9.66 8.51 7.65
CA THR A 272 -9.15 9.73 8.28
C THR A 272 -9.11 10.85 7.25
N THR A 273 -9.73 11.99 7.54
CA THR A 273 -9.71 13.17 6.66
C THR A 273 -8.51 14.08 6.94
N SER A 274 -8.06 14.82 5.91
CA SER A 274 -7.11 15.91 6.00
C SER A 274 -7.62 17.09 5.19
N HIS A 275 -7.57 18.28 5.77
CA HIS A 275 -8.17 19.48 5.20
C HIS A 275 -7.09 20.51 4.80
N PRO A 276 -7.33 21.32 3.76
CA PRO A 276 -6.39 22.36 3.36
C PRO A 276 -6.42 23.56 4.31
N ASP A 277 -7.57 23.81 4.96
CA ASP A 277 -7.69 24.81 6.02
C ASP A 277 -7.27 24.18 7.37
N PRO A 278 -6.15 24.63 7.97
CA PRO A 278 -5.66 24.09 9.24
C PRO A 278 -6.57 24.39 10.43
N ALA A 279 -7.59 25.25 10.28
CA ALA A 279 -8.60 25.48 11.31
C ALA A 279 -9.68 24.37 11.36
N ILE A 280 -9.76 23.53 10.33
CA ILE A 280 -10.69 22.39 10.28
C ILE A 280 -9.95 21.16 10.80
N ALA A 281 -10.43 20.62 11.91
CA ALA A 281 -9.86 19.42 12.50
C ALA A 281 -10.13 18.19 11.60
N PRO A 282 -9.18 17.22 11.53
CA PRO A 282 -9.42 15.95 10.87
C PRO A 282 -10.53 15.17 11.57
N GLU A 283 -11.24 14.36 10.79
CA GLU A 283 -12.33 13.48 11.23
C GLU A 283 -11.94 12.02 11.04
N CYS A 284 -12.51 11.14 11.88
CA CYS A 284 -12.40 9.70 11.75
C CYS A 284 -13.79 9.09 11.58
N ALA A 285 -13.99 8.29 10.54
CA ALA A 285 -15.23 7.56 10.29
C ALA A 285 -14.94 6.07 10.08
N GLU A 286 -15.63 5.20 10.80
CA GLU A 286 -15.35 3.75 10.83
C GLU A 286 -16.45 2.90 10.18
N ASP A 287 -17.51 3.54 9.68
CA ASP A 287 -18.59 2.93 8.90
C ASP A 287 -18.25 2.85 7.40
N VAL A 288 -16.98 2.61 7.08
CA VAL A 288 -16.51 2.47 5.70
C VAL A 288 -16.76 1.05 5.19
N GLU A 289 -17.41 0.97 4.03
CA GLU A 289 -17.64 -0.27 3.31
C GLU A 289 -16.95 -0.21 1.96
N VAL A 290 -16.41 -1.35 1.52
CA VAL A 290 -15.79 -1.50 0.22
C VAL A 290 -16.35 -2.73 -0.47
N THR A 291 -16.96 -2.52 -1.62
CA THR A 291 -17.49 -3.57 -2.48
C THR A 291 -16.58 -3.72 -3.69
N VAL A 292 -15.94 -4.87 -3.81
CA VAL A 292 -15.06 -5.19 -4.95
C VAL A 292 -15.91 -5.56 -6.16
N SER A 293 -15.64 -4.94 -7.30
CA SER A 293 -16.35 -5.20 -8.56
C SER A 293 -15.50 -5.90 -9.61
N SER A 294 -14.17 -5.97 -9.42
CA SER A 294 -13.30 -6.82 -10.22
C SER A 294 -12.08 -7.28 -9.43
N TYR A 295 -11.46 -8.36 -9.88
CA TYR A 295 -10.16 -8.81 -9.41
C TYR A 295 -9.17 -8.87 -10.57
N VAL A 296 -7.89 -8.71 -10.23
CA VAL A 296 -6.80 -8.87 -11.17
C VAL A 296 -5.87 -9.99 -10.72
N ARG A 297 -5.47 -10.85 -11.66
CA ARG A 297 -4.54 -11.96 -11.38
C ARG A 297 -3.14 -11.41 -11.13
N TRP A 298 -2.44 -11.99 -10.16
CA TRP A 298 -1.06 -11.64 -9.85
C TRP A 298 -0.15 -11.82 -11.08
N PRO A 299 0.72 -10.83 -11.42
CA PRO A 299 1.56 -10.91 -12.61
C PRO A 299 2.71 -11.91 -12.42
N LEU A 300 3.12 -12.59 -13.49
CA LEU A 300 4.23 -13.55 -13.45
C LEU A 300 5.62 -12.88 -13.43
N THR A 301 5.70 -11.59 -13.76
CA THR A 301 6.94 -10.82 -13.87
C THR A 301 7.53 -10.42 -12.52
N VAL A 302 6.72 -10.41 -11.46
CA VAL A 302 7.13 -10.03 -10.10
C VAL A 302 6.89 -11.20 -9.16
N ARG A 303 7.88 -11.50 -8.33
CA ARG A 303 7.82 -12.55 -7.32
C ARG A 303 7.91 -11.94 -5.93
N PRO A 304 7.03 -12.31 -4.99
CA PRO A 304 7.24 -11.98 -3.60
C PRO A 304 8.48 -12.72 -3.07
N LEU A 305 9.08 -12.20 -2.00
CA LEU A 305 10.25 -12.82 -1.37
C LEU A 305 9.92 -14.21 -0.82
N MET A 306 8.78 -14.34 -0.13
CA MET A 306 8.31 -15.63 0.36
C MET A 306 7.54 -16.37 -0.71
N ARG A 307 7.80 -17.66 -0.84
CA ARG A 307 7.09 -18.53 -1.77
C ARG A 307 5.58 -18.40 -1.56
N PRO A 308 4.81 -18.10 -2.62
CA PRO A 308 3.36 -18.09 -2.55
C PRO A 308 2.78 -19.46 -2.18
N LEU A 309 1.65 -19.46 -1.47
CA LEU A 309 0.96 -20.70 -1.05
C LEU A 309 0.23 -21.38 -2.21
N ALA A 310 -0.21 -20.63 -3.21
CA ALA A 310 -0.85 -21.15 -4.41
C ALA A 310 -0.30 -20.46 -5.67
N PRO A 311 -0.29 -21.11 -6.84
CA PRO A 311 0.14 -20.50 -8.09
C PRO A 311 -0.82 -19.40 -8.57
N ALA A 312 -2.13 -19.66 -8.51
CA ALA A 312 -3.20 -18.73 -8.84
C ALA A 312 -3.51 -17.83 -7.65
N ARG A 313 -3.47 -16.52 -7.88
CA ARG A 313 -3.67 -15.49 -6.85
C ARG A 313 -4.32 -14.28 -7.49
N TYR A 314 -5.35 -13.76 -6.85
CA TYR A 314 -6.13 -12.63 -7.36
C TYR A 314 -6.17 -11.52 -6.30
N MET A 315 -6.01 -10.28 -6.75
CA MET A 315 -6.06 -9.09 -5.88
C MET A 315 -7.32 -8.28 -6.21
N PRO A 316 -7.99 -7.69 -5.21
CA PRO A 316 -9.06 -6.72 -5.45
C PRO A 316 -8.59 -5.61 -6.40
N ASP A 317 -9.40 -5.25 -7.39
CA ASP A 317 -8.99 -4.32 -8.44
C ASP A 317 -9.92 -3.10 -8.51
N ARG A 318 -11.05 -3.17 -9.22
CA ARG A 318 -12.07 -2.12 -9.21
C ARG A 318 -12.99 -2.32 -8.01
N HIS A 319 -13.45 -1.21 -7.43
CA HIS A 319 -14.29 -1.26 -6.24
C HIS A 319 -15.08 0.03 -6.05
N ARG A 320 -16.12 -0.07 -5.21
CA ARG A 320 -16.89 1.07 -4.69
C ARG A 320 -16.61 1.23 -3.21
N ILE A 321 -16.44 2.46 -2.75
CA ILE A 321 -16.27 2.83 -1.33
C ILE A 321 -17.49 3.63 -0.90
N THR A 322 -18.12 3.24 0.20
CA THR A 322 -19.20 4.00 0.82
C THR A 322 -18.93 4.27 2.30
N CYS A 323 -19.33 5.42 2.80
CA CYS A 323 -19.30 5.75 4.23
C CYS A 323 -20.44 6.72 4.54
N ALA A 324 -21.39 6.31 5.38
CA ALA A 324 -22.60 7.10 5.64
C ALA A 324 -22.27 8.37 6.43
N THR A 325 -21.36 8.27 7.41
CA THR A 325 -20.87 9.41 8.22
C THR A 325 -20.37 10.55 7.35
N LEU A 326 -19.56 10.24 6.34
CA LEU A 326 -18.99 11.24 5.42
C LEU A 326 -19.87 11.51 4.20
N GLN A 327 -21.03 10.84 4.07
CA GLN A 327 -21.81 10.79 2.82
C GLN A 327 -20.90 10.56 1.60
N LEU A 328 -20.00 9.60 1.76
CA LEU A 328 -19.00 9.21 0.79
C LEU A 328 -19.57 8.09 -0.09
N ASP A 329 -19.38 8.24 -1.39
CA ASP A 329 -19.70 7.21 -2.38
C ASP A 329 -18.75 7.38 -3.56
N LEU A 330 -17.76 6.51 -3.69
CA LEU A 330 -16.71 6.59 -4.70
C LEU A 330 -16.61 5.32 -5.51
N ILE A 331 -16.32 5.44 -6.79
CA ILE A 331 -15.85 4.36 -7.64
C ILE A 331 -14.34 4.55 -7.86
N GLY A 332 -13.57 3.50 -7.59
CA GLY A 332 -12.12 3.46 -7.77
C GLY A 332 -11.73 2.59 -8.95
N GLU A 333 -10.91 3.14 -9.85
CA GLU A 333 -10.37 2.43 -11.01
C GLU A 333 -8.84 2.51 -11.05
N PRO A 334 -8.15 1.39 -11.35
CA PRO A 334 -6.69 1.39 -11.51
C PRO A 334 -6.30 2.17 -12.76
N LEU A 335 -5.21 2.94 -12.67
CA LEU A 335 -4.57 3.59 -13.83
C LEU A 335 -3.49 2.71 -14.48
N VAL A 336 -3.03 1.68 -13.75
CA VAL A 336 -2.03 0.71 -14.20
C VAL A 336 -2.51 -0.70 -13.85
N PRO A 337 -2.42 -1.67 -14.76
CA PRO A 337 -2.86 -3.03 -14.49
C PRO A 337 -1.86 -3.77 -13.57
N ALA A 338 -2.39 -4.38 -12.52
CA ALA A 338 -1.67 -5.32 -11.63
C ALA A 338 -0.27 -4.85 -11.16
N PRO A 339 -0.13 -3.67 -10.53
CA PRO A 339 1.16 -3.12 -10.12
C PRO A 339 1.73 -3.84 -8.88
N ALA A 340 2.36 -5.00 -9.10
CA ALA A 340 2.89 -5.84 -8.03
C ALA A 340 4.30 -5.40 -7.62
N HIS A 341 4.63 -5.60 -6.34
CA HIS A 341 5.94 -5.29 -5.78
C HIS A 341 6.60 -6.52 -5.15
N GLY A 342 7.93 -6.54 -5.14
CA GLY A 342 8.72 -7.67 -4.65
C GLY A 342 8.79 -7.75 -3.12
N LEU A 343 7.72 -7.39 -2.40
CA LEU A 343 7.64 -7.37 -0.94
C LEU A 343 7.58 -8.80 -0.33
N PRO A 344 7.63 -8.96 1.01
CA PRO A 344 7.67 -10.29 1.64
C PRO A 344 6.57 -11.25 1.18
N ILE A 345 5.35 -10.76 1.07
CA ILE A 345 4.17 -11.49 0.61
C ILE A 345 3.58 -10.84 -0.64
N GLU A 346 2.46 -11.39 -1.13
CA GLU A 346 1.70 -10.78 -2.21
C GLU A 346 1.29 -9.35 -1.84
N TYR A 347 1.85 -8.39 -2.56
CA TYR A 347 1.65 -6.97 -2.34
C TYR A 347 1.53 -6.25 -3.67
N MET A 348 0.45 -5.49 -3.81
CA MET A 348 0.16 -4.73 -5.02
C MET A 348 -0.23 -3.32 -4.60
N GLU A 349 0.41 -2.32 -5.20
CA GLU A 349 0.12 -0.93 -4.93
C GLU A 349 0.29 -0.12 -6.20
N GLY A 350 -0.64 0.78 -6.47
CA GLY A 350 -0.46 1.67 -7.62
C GLY A 350 -1.51 2.75 -7.75
N PRO A 351 -1.37 3.56 -8.80
CA PRO A 351 -2.17 4.76 -8.99
C PRO A 351 -3.62 4.42 -9.36
N TYR A 352 -4.55 5.14 -8.74
CA TYR A 352 -5.99 5.02 -8.93
C TYR A 352 -6.61 6.36 -9.27
N ARG A 353 -7.73 6.31 -9.98
CA ARG A 353 -8.66 7.43 -10.11
C ARG A 353 -9.92 7.10 -9.32
N TYR A 354 -10.36 8.06 -8.52
CA TYR A 354 -11.65 8.00 -7.83
C TYR A 354 -12.60 9.06 -8.36
N GLN A 355 -13.88 8.70 -8.50
CA GLN A 355 -14.96 9.61 -8.85
C GLN A 355 -16.19 9.29 -8.02
N GLY A 356 -16.93 10.32 -7.61
CA GLY A 356 -18.17 10.14 -6.86
C GLY A 356 -18.50 11.34 -6.00
N THR A 357 -18.84 11.10 -4.73
CA THR A 357 -19.23 12.17 -3.79
C THR A 357 -18.52 12.07 -2.44
N LEU A 358 -18.31 13.24 -1.82
CA LEU A 358 -17.90 13.44 -0.44
C LEU A 358 -18.80 14.53 0.17
N TRP A 359 -19.41 14.26 1.31
CA TRP A 359 -20.46 15.10 1.91
C TRP A 359 -21.59 15.42 0.92
N GLY A 360 -21.95 14.44 0.10
CA GLY A 360 -22.97 14.58 -0.95
C GLY A 360 -22.59 15.49 -2.12
N LYS A 361 -21.35 16.02 -2.16
CA LYS A 361 -20.86 16.87 -3.25
C LYS A 361 -19.98 16.09 -4.21
N PRO A 362 -20.06 16.33 -5.53
CA PRO A 362 -19.19 15.69 -6.50
C PRO A 362 -17.71 15.94 -6.19
N VAL A 363 -16.90 14.88 -6.30
CA VAL A 363 -15.45 14.93 -6.19
C VAL A 363 -14.81 13.99 -7.22
N SER A 364 -13.62 14.36 -7.66
CA SER A 364 -12.69 13.48 -8.35
C SER A 364 -11.33 13.51 -7.65
N GLY A 365 -10.59 12.41 -7.69
CA GLY A 365 -9.31 12.33 -6.99
C GLY A 365 -8.30 11.42 -7.66
N PHE A 366 -7.03 11.77 -7.48
CA PHE A 366 -5.90 10.88 -7.72
C PHE A 366 -5.56 10.17 -6.42
N ALA A 367 -5.12 8.91 -6.51
CA ALA A 367 -4.90 8.10 -5.34
C ALA A 367 -3.83 7.04 -5.55
N PHE A 368 -3.38 6.46 -4.45
CA PHE A 368 -2.77 5.14 -4.42
C PHE A 368 -3.67 4.15 -3.69
N ASN A 369 -3.67 2.89 -4.13
CA ASN A 369 -4.38 1.79 -3.48
C ASN A 369 -3.41 0.63 -3.26
N GLU A 370 -3.00 0.44 -2.02
CA GLU A 370 -2.18 -0.63 -1.50
C GLU A 370 -3.06 -1.80 -1.06
N ARG A 371 -2.62 -3.03 -1.35
CA ARG A 371 -3.36 -4.24 -1.00
C ARG A 371 -2.44 -5.45 -0.84
N SER A 372 -2.66 -6.21 0.23
CA SER A 372 -2.00 -7.48 0.50
C SER A 372 -2.97 -8.67 0.62
N LEU A 373 -4.28 -8.42 0.47
CA LEU A 373 -5.33 -9.45 0.48
C LEU A 373 -5.35 -10.24 -0.84
N ALA A 374 -4.40 -11.17 -1.00
CA ALA A 374 -4.39 -12.11 -2.11
C ALA A 374 -5.40 -13.24 -1.88
N MET A 375 -6.34 -13.38 -2.82
CA MET A 375 -7.35 -14.43 -2.89
C MET A 375 -6.75 -15.65 -3.60
N TYR A 376 -6.67 -16.78 -2.90
CA TYR A 376 -6.07 -18.00 -3.43
C TYR A 376 -6.63 -19.31 -2.86
N ARG A 377 -7.40 -19.24 -1.76
CA ARG A 377 -8.10 -20.40 -1.20
C ARG A 377 -9.34 -20.71 -2.02
N ASP A 378 -9.85 -21.94 -1.93
CA ASP A 378 -11.04 -22.37 -2.68
C ASP A 378 -12.22 -21.39 -2.50
N TRP A 379 -12.62 -21.10 -1.28
CA TRP A 379 -13.73 -20.19 -0.98
C TRP A 379 -13.43 -18.72 -1.38
N GLU A 380 -12.17 -18.29 -1.32
CA GLU A 380 -11.76 -16.96 -1.80
C GLU A 380 -11.87 -16.88 -3.33
N LEU A 381 -11.47 -17.94 -4.05
CA LEU A 381 -11.58 -18.01 -5.51
C LEU A 381 -13.04 -18.15 -5.99
N VAL A 382 -13.93 -18.73 -5.17
CA VAL A 382 -15.37 -18.69 -5.44
C VAL A 382 -15.92 -17.26 -5.37
N GLU A 383 -15.44 -16.44 -4.44
CA GLU A 383 -15.78 -15.01 -4.38
C GLU A 383 -15.29 -14.27 -5.64
N VAL A 384 -14.04 -14.53 -6.06
CA VAL A 384 -13.49 -14.00 -7.31
C VAL A 384 -14.36 -14.39 -8.51
N LEU A 385 -14.82 -15.65 -8.57
CA LEU A 385 -15.70 -16.15 -9.62
C LEU A 385 -17.06 -15.47 -9.58
N ALA A 386 -17.66 -15.33 -8.40
CA ALA A 386 -18.95 -14.66 -8.23
C ALA A 386 -18.91 -13.22 -8.73
N THR A 387 -17.89 -12.46 -8.34
CA THR A 387 -17.69 -11.08 -8.78
C THR A 387 -17.45 -11.00 -10.29
N THR A 388 -16.63 -11.91 -10.84
CA THR A 388 -16.36 -11.96 -12.28
C THR A 388 -17.64 -12.28 -13.07
N VAL A 389 -18.40 -13.28 -12.65
CA VAL A 389 -19.66 -13.70 -13.29
C VAL A 389 -20.71 -12.58 -13.26
N ALA A 390 -20.84 -11.88 -12.14
CA ALA A 390 -21.78 -10.76 -12.02
C ALA A 390 -21.47 -9.62 -13.01
N ASP A 391 -20.20 -9.45 -13.39
CA ASP A 391 -19.75 -8.44 -14.35
C ASP A 391 -19.84 -8.92 -15.81
N VAL A 392 -19.34 -10.13 -16.11
CA VAL A 392 -19.12 -10.56 -17.51
C VAL A 392 -20.15 -11.55 -18.05
N ASP A 393 -20.81 -12.33 -17.20
CA ASP A 393 -21.84 -13.30 -17.63
C ASP A 393 -22.85 -13.62 -16.51
N PRO A 394 -23.79 -12.71 -16.22
CA PRO A 394 -24.76 -12.88 -15.14
C PRO A 394 -25.64 -14.14 -15.26
N GLY A 395 -25.71 -14.76 -16.45
CA GLY A 395 -26.45 -16.00 -16.67
C GLY A 395 -25.91 -17.19 -15.87
N LEU A 396 -24.64 -17.11 -15.45
CA LEU A 396 -23.97 -18.17 -14.67
C LEU A 396 -24.15 -18.03 -13.16
N GLN A 397 -24.87 -17.01 -12.67
CA GLN A 397 -25.01 -16.76 -11.22
C GLN A 397 -25.58 -17.96 -10.46
N SER A 398 -26.57 -18.65 -11.02
CA SER A 398 -27.16 -19.85 -10.37
C SER A 398 -26.16 -20.98 -10.17
N VAL A 399 -25.16 -21.10 -11.06
CA VAL A 399 -24.09 -22.10 -10.95
C VAL A 399 -23.12 -21.70 -9.84
N VAL A 400 -22.79 -20.41 -9.74
CA VAL A 400 -21.97 -19.87 -8.65
C VAL A 400 -22.66 -20.08 -7.30
N ASP A 401 -23.96 -19.80 -7.19
CA ASP A 401 -24.71 -19.98 -5.93
C ASP A 401 -24.70 -21.46 -5.47
N GLN A 402 -24.81 -22.39 -6.43
CA GLN A 402 -24.68 -23.83 -6.14
C GLN A 402 -23.25 -24.19 -5.70
N LEU A 403 -22.24 -23.62 -6.36
CA LEU A 403 -20.83 -23.84 -6.06
C LEU A 403 -20.47 -23.39 -4.64
N VAL A 404 -20.95 -22.21 -4.22
CA VAL A 404 -20.77 -21.68 -2.85
C VAL A 404 -21.24 -22.72 -1.83
N GLY A 405 -22.44 -23.29 -2.02
CA GLY A 405 -22.99 -24.32 -1.15
C GLY A 405 -22.16 -25.61 -1.12
N LEU A 406 -21.61 -26.03 -2.26
CA LEU A 406 -20.76 -27.23 -2.34
C LEU A 406 -19.43 -27.03 -1.61
N VAL A 407 -18.77 -25.88 -1.81
CA VAL A 407 -17.48 -25.55 -1.19
C VAL A 407 -17.63 -25.39 0.32
N ALA A 408 -18.66 -24.66 0.78
CA ALA A 408 -18.96 -24.52 2.20
C ALA A 408 -19.26 -25.87 2.89
N ALA A 409 -19.83 -26.84 2.16
CA ALA A 409 -20.08 -28.19 2.65
C ALA A 409 -18.89 -29.17 2.49
N GLY A 410 -17.72 -28.70 2.03
CA GLY A 410 -16.54 -29.53 1.80
C GLY A 410 -16.68 -30.53 0.64
N ARG A 411 -17.66 -30.37 -0.25
CA ARG A 411 -17.96 -31.29 -1.36
C ARG A 411 -17.13 -30.97 -2.60
N ARG A 412 -15.79 -30.96 -2.47
CA ARG A 412 -14.86 -30.53 -3.53
C ARG A 412 -15.00 -31.29 -4.85
N GLY A 413 -15.16 -32.62 -4.82
CA GLY A 413 -15.33 -33.40 -6.06
C GLY A 413 -16.58 -33.01 -6.86
N ALA A 414 -17.71 -32.76 -6.19
CA ALA A 414 -18.93 -32.29 -6.83
C ALA A 414 -18.78 -30.84 -7.35
N ALA A 415 -18.00 -30.01 -6.66
CA ALA A 415 -17.68 -28.67 -7.12
C ALA A 415 -16.84 -28.71 -8.42
N VAL A 416 -15.85 -29.61 -8.50
CA VAL A 416 -15.05 -29.82 -9.72
C VAL A 416 -15.93 -30.30 -10.88
N GLU A 417 -16.83 -31.26 -10.66
CA GLU A 417 -17.77 -31.73 -11.71
C GLU A 417 -18.67 -30.60 -12.23
N LEU A 418 -19.18 -29.74 -11.32
CA LEU A 418 -20.00 -28.60 -11.68
C LEU A 418 -19.22 -27.59 -12.55
N LEU A 419 -17.99 -27.26 -12.15
CA LEU A 419 -17.13 -26.31 -12.87
C LEU A 419 -16.69 -26.87 -14.23
N ALA A 420 -16.33 -28.15 -14.30
CA ALA A 420 -15.97 -28.80 -15.56
C ALA A 420 -17.13 -28.79 -16.56
N GLY A 421 -18.38 -28.89 -16.06
CA GLY A 421 -19.59 -28.75 -16.87
C GLY A 421 -19.84 -27.36 -17.45
N MET A 422 -19.16 -26.32 -16.94
CA MET A 422 -19.22 -24.95 -17.49
C MET A 422 -18.30 -24.77 -18.70
N LEU A 423 -17.28 -25.61 -18.85
CA LEU A 423 -16.31 -25.48 -19.93
C LEU A 423 -16.82 -26.11 -21.23
N PRO A 424 -16.51 -25.51 -22.40
CA PRO A 424 -15.76 -24.27 -22.59
C PRO A 424 -16.63 -23.01 -22.39
N VAL A 425 -16.05 -21.96 -21.81
CA VAL A 425 -16.64 -20.60 -21.77
C VAL A 425 -15.97 -19.71 -22.80
N GLN A 426 -16.68 -18.70 -23.32
CA GLN A 426 -16.15 -17.81 -24.37
C GLN A 426 -15.18 -16.73 -23.84
N ASN A 427 -15.23 -16.43 -22.54
CA ASN A 427 -14.43 -15.38 -21.92
C ASN A 427 -13.12 -15.97 -21.36
N ASP A 428 -11.96 -15.49 -21.84
CA ASP A 428 -10.64 -16.01 -21.46
C ASP A 428 -10.31 -15.84 -19.97
N THR A 429 -10.73 -14.72 -19.37
CA THR A 429 -10.56 -14.45 -17.93
C THR A 429 -11.34 -15.47 -17.12
N LEU A 430 -12.60 -15.71 -17.51
CA LEU A 430 -13.46 -16.70 -16.86
C LEU A 430 -12.91 -18.11 -17.06
N ALA A 431 -12.45 -18.47 -18.27
CA ALA A 431 -11.85 -19.77 -18.54
C ALA A 431 -10.62 -20.01 -17.64
N THR A 432 -9.71 -19.05 -17.55
CA THR A 432 -8.52 -19.11 -16.69
C THR A 432 -8.91 -19.26 -15.22
N LEU A 433 -9.91 -18.52 -14.75
CA LEU A 433 -10.36 -18.59 -13.37
C LEU A 433 -11.02 -19.93 -13.03
N LEU A 434 -11.82 -20.49 -13.95
CA LEU A 434 -12.40 -21.82 -13.79
C LEU A 434 -11.31 -22.89 -13.70
N GLU A 435 -10.28 -22.82 -14.55
CA GLU A 435 -9.13 -23.72 -14.49
C GLU A 435 -8.35 -23.58 -13.18
N ASP A 436 -8.06 -22.35 -12.75
CA ASP A 436 -7.36 -22.06 -11.50
C ASP A 436 -8.17 -22.59 -10.29
N LEU A 437 -9.49 -22.42 -10.26
CA LEU A 437 -10.36 -22.92 -9.20
C LEU A 437 -10.48 -24.45 -9.21
N ILE A 438 -10.61 -25.08 -10.38
CA ILE A 438 -10.58 -26.55 -10.52
C ILE A 438 -9.25 -27.09 -9.97
N ALA A 439 -8.14 -26.44 -10.30
CA ALA A 439 -6.82 -26.87 -9.84
C ALA A 439 -6.70 -26.80 -8.30
N VAL A 440 -7.22 -25.75 -7.67
CA VAL A 440 -7.24 -25.63 -6.20
C VAL A 440 -8.16 -26.68 -5.56
N LEU A 441 -9.37 -26.89 -6.09
CA LEU A 441 -10.32 -27.86 -5.56
C LEU A 441 -9.88 -29.32 -5.76
N SER A 442 -9.01 -29.59 -6.74
CA SER A 442 -8.49 -30.92 -7.06
C SER A 442 -7.23 -31.29 -6.28
N GLN A 443 -6.63 -30.36 -5.54
CA GLN A 443 -5.55 -30.69 -4.63
C GLN A 443 -6.12 -31.54 -3.48
N GLU A 444 -5.52 -32.70 -3.24
CA GLU A 444 -5.83 -33.48 -2.04
C GLU A 444 -5.48 -32.62 -0.82
N ASP A 445 -6.33 -32.65 0.22
CA ASP A 445 -5.96 -32.11 1.53
C ASP A 445 -4.68 -32.82 1.95
N SER A 446 -3.53 -32.18 1.77
CA SER A 446 -2.33 -32.57 2.48
C SER A 446 -2.59 -32.25 3.94
N ALA A 447 -3.23 -33.19 4.62
CA ALA A 447 -3.22 -33.29 6.06
C ALA A 447 -1.77 -33.49 6.48
N ASP A 448 -1.03 -32.39 6.60
CA ASP A 448 0.16 -32.19 7.43
C ASP A 448 0.72 -30.78 7.15
N GLY A 449 0.28 -29.84 7.97
CA GLY A 449 0.76 -28.46 8.03
C GLY A 449 0.55 -27.90 9.43
N SER A 450 1.02 -28.65 10.43
CA SER A 450 1.17 -28.21 11.82
C SER A 450 2.33 -27.24 11.98
#